data_AF-A0A5M4AUX3-F1
#
_entry.id   AF-A0A5M4AUX3-F1
#
_cell.length_a   1.000
_cell.length_b   1.000
_cell.length_c   1.000
_cell.angle_alpha   90.00
_cell.angle_beta   90.00
_cell.angle_gamma   90.00
#
_symmetry.space_group_name_H-M   'P 1'
#
loop_
_entity.id
_entity.type
_entity.pdbx_description
1 polymer ?
#
loop_
_entity_poly.entity_id
_entity_poly.type
_entity_poly.pdbx_seq_one_letter_code
_entity_poly.pdbx_strand_id
1 'polypeptide(L)'
;MKLVVLVRHGKAEHTDDPKPDFRRDLTTRGEVDATKIAEEIKPMLPQPLHFISSSANRALQTATFFASVLDYPEDSIREEEDLYDGLTTTDFLEMLAKTPEDSDCVLVFGHNPTQTILADRMLNHFDRILPTSGAVAIRFEVQAWADIEPRSGELAFYKYPKMFR
;
A
#
# COMPACT_ATOMS: atom_id res chain seq x y z
N MET A 1 2.06 -1.25 -19.23
CA MET A 1 2.89 -1.23 -18.02
C MET A 1 1.96 -1.00 -16.85
N LYS A 2 2.15 -1.69 -15.73
CA LYS A 2 1.36 -1.52 -14.51
C LYS A 2 2.28 -1.30 -13.30
N LEU A 3 1.89 -0.44 -12.36
CA LEU A 3 2.63 -0.16 -11.13
C LEU A 3 1.80 -0.56 -9.91
N VAL A 4 2.34 -1.42 -9.05
CA VAL A 4 1.75 -1.77 -7.75
C VAL A 4 2.57 -1.11 -6.66
N VAL A 5 1.94 -0.30 -5.81
CA VAL A 5 2.58 0.32 -4.65
C VAL A 5 2.02 -0.30 -3.38
N LEU A 6 2.83 -1.09 -2.72
CA LEU A 6 2.52 -1.69 -1.43
C LEU A 6 2.88 -0.73 -0.31
N VAL A 7 1.90 -0.35 0.50
CA VAL A 7 2.06 0.61 1.60
C VAL A 7 1.69 -0.07 2.92
N ARG A 8 2.64 -0.09 3.86
CA ARG A 8 2.31 -0.45 5.25
C ARG A 8 1.71 0.75 5.95
N HIS A 9 0.63 0.51 6.70
CA HIS A 9 -0.01 1.54 7.54
C HIS A 9 0.99 2.34 8.39
N GLY A 10 0.63 3.58 8.70
CA GLY A 10 1.40 4.47 9.56
C GLY A 10 1.49 4.00 11.01
N LYS A 11 2.28 4.70 11.83
CA LYS A 11 2.41 4.36 13.25
C LYS A 11 1.07 4.53 13.96
N ALA A 12 0.50 3.44 14.46
CA ALA A 12 -0.77 3.41 15.18
C ALA A 12 -0.60 3.46 16.71
N GLU A 13 -1.69 3.79 17.41
CA GLU A 13 -1.87 3.71 18.88
C GLU A 13 -1.37 2.37 19.43
N HIS A 14 -1.00 2.28 20.69
CA HIS A 14 -0.54 1.01 21.28
C HIS A 14 -1.69 0.03 21.47
N THR A 15 -1.38 -1.27 21.49
CA THR A 15 -2.37 -2.35 21.69
C THR A 15 -2.94 -2.42 23.10
N ASP A 16 -2.30 -1.72 24.05
CA ASP A 16 -2.70 -1.70 25.46
C ASP A 16 -3.82 -0.67 25.74
N ASP A 17 -4.29 0.01 24.70
CA ASP A 17 -5.48 0.84 24.74
C ASP A 17 -6.74 -0.06 24.81
N PRO A 18 -7.81 0.30 25.54
CA PRO A 18 -9.07 -0.46 25.56
C PRO A 18 -9.74 -0.64 24.19
N LYS A 19 -9.30 0.07 23.14
CA LYS A 19 -9.81 -0.10 21.77
C LYS A 19 -9.41 -1.48 21.18
N PRO A 20 -10.34 -2.17 20.48
CA PRO A 20 -10.00 -3.36 19.69
C PRO A 20 -8.90 -3.07 18.66
N ASP A 21 -8.04 -4.04 18.34
CA ASP A 21 -6.91 -3.83 17.42
C ASP A 21 -7.32 -3.20 16.09
N PHE A 22 -8.41 -3.71 15.50
CA PHE A 22 -8.98 -3.23 14.25
C PHE A 22 -9.34 -1.73 14.27
N ARG A 23 -9.70 -1.20 15.44
CA ARG A 23 -10.11 0.19 15.66
C ARG A 23 -8.99 1.11 16.16
N ARG A 24 -7.75 0.62 16.22
CA ARG A 24 -6.60 1.47 16.60
C ARG A 24 -6.37 2.52 15.52
N ASP A 25 -6.32 3.77 15.97
CA ASP A 25 -6.10 4.91 15.08
C ASP A 25 -4.59 5.14 14.86
N LEU A 26 -4.27 5.94 13.84
CA LEU A 26 -2.93 6.49 13.69
C LEU A 26 -2.59 7.41 14.87
N THR A 27 -1.32 7.40 15.25
CA THR A 27 -0.75 8.46 16.08
C THR A 27 -0.48 9.69 15.22
N THR A 28 -0.38 10.88 15.81
CA THR A 28 0.05 12.11 15.12
C THR A 28 1.34 11.90 14.32
N ARG A 29 2.28 11.11 14.84
CA ARG A 29 3.49 10.76 14.09
C ARG A 29 3.19 9.93 12.85
N GLY A 30 2.27 8.97 12.95
CA GLY A 30 1.86 8.13 11.83
C GLY A 30 1.20 8.93 10.71
N GLU A 31 0.37 9.90 11.07
CA GLU A 31 -0.26 10.86 10.13
C GLU A 31 0.83 11.66 9.38
N VAL A 32 1.73 12.31 10.11
CA VAL A 32 2.84 13.10 9.54
C VAL A 32 3.74 12.24 8.65
N ASP A 33 4.14 11.06 9.13
CA ASP A 33 4.99 10.12 8.38
C ASP A 33 4.26 9.63 7.10
N ALA A 34 2.95 9.42 7.11
CA ALA A 34 2.15 9.02 5.94
C ALA A 34 2.04 10.14 4.90
N THR A 35 1.63 11.34 5.31
CA THR A 35 1.55 12.53 4.44
C THR A 35 2.90 12.78 3.77
N LYS A 36 3.99 12.75 4.53
CA LYS A 36 5.34 12.98 3.99
C LYS A 36 5.70 11.95 2.92
N ILE A 37 5.38 10.68 3.12
CA ILE A 37 5.68 9.66 2.10
C ILE A 37 4.84 9.84 0.85
N ALA A 38 3.56 10.18 0.99
CA ALA A 38 2.71 10.50 -0.15
C ALA A 38 3.27 11.67 -0.98
N GLU A 39 3.76 12.73 -0.32
CA GLU A 39 4.38 13.88 -1.01
C GLU A 39 5.63 13.47 -1.79
N GLU A 40 6.49 12.65 -1.19
CA GLU A 40 7.75 12.22 -1.80
C GLU A 40 7.55 11.27 -2.99
N ILE A 41 6.50 10.45 -2.98
CA ILE A 41 6.22 9.52 -4.09
C ILE A 41 5.31 10.10 -5.16
N LYS A 42 4.52 11.15 -4.87
CA LYS A 42 3.61 11.81 -5.83
C LYS A 42 4.20 12.01 -7.23
N PRO A 43 5.42 12.57 -7.41
CA PRO A 43 6.00 12.78 -8.74
C PRO A 43 6.43 11.49 -9.46
N MET A 44 6.42 10.34 -8.79
CA MET A 44 6.87 9.04 -9.32
C MET A 44 5.71 8.14 -9.75
N LEU A 45 4.47 8.53 -9.46
CA LEU A 45 3.29 7.69 -9.71
C LEU A 45 2.68 8.01 -11.08
N PRO A 46 2.48 7.00 -11.96
CA PRO A 46 1.70 7.19 -13.17
C PRO A 46 0.21 7.34 -12.81
N GLN A 47 -0.50 8.12 -13.62
CA GLN A 47 -1.95 8.27 -13.55
C GLN A 47 -2.59 7.44 -14.67
N PRO A 48 -3.80 6.87 -14.48
CA PRO A 48 -4.69 7.03 -13.32
C PRO A 48 -4.33 6.15 -12.12
N LEU A 49 -4.65 6.63 -10.91
CA LEU A 49 -4.48 5.90 -9.64
C LEU A 49 -5.74 5.10 -9.26
N HIS A 50 -5.54 3.96 -8.59
CA HIS A 50 -6.57 3.21 -7.89
C HIS A 50 -6.10 2.88 -6.47
N PHE A 51 -6.97 3.02 -5.46
CA PHE A 51 -6.62 2.80 -4.06
C PHE A 51 -7.39 1.61 -3.51
N ILE A 52 -6.67 0.70 -2.86
CA ILE A 52 -7.25 -0.42 -2.13
C ILE A 52 -6.68 -0.42 -0.71
N SER A 53 -7.52 -0.43 0.31
CA SER A 53 -7.09 -0.40 1.71
C SER A 53 -7.73 -1.51 2.52
N SER A 54 -6.98 -2.06 3.48
CA SER A 54 -7.58 -2.75 4.61
C SER A 54 -8.57 -1.83 5.34
N SER A 55 -9.71 -2.38 5.75
CA SER A 55 -10.76 -1.69 6.52
C SER A 55 -10.37 -1.33 7.95
N ALA A 56 -9.22 -1.81 8.46
CA ALA A 56 -8.76 -1.42 9.79
C ALA A 56 -8.40 0.07 9.82
N ASN A 57 -8.82 0.79 10.88
CA ASN A 57 -8.73 2.26 10.99
C ASN A 57 -7.36 2.80 10.58
N ARG A 58 -6.27 2.26 11.14
CA ARG A 58 -4.90 2.69 10.83
C ARG A 58 -4.52 2.59 9.35
N ALA A 59 -5.01 1.58 8.64
CA ALA A 59 -4.72 1.39 7.21
C ALA A 59 -5.56 2.36 6.37
N LEU A 60 -6.86 2.43 6.65
CA LEU A 60 -7.77 3.36 5.98
C LEU A 60 -7.36 4.82 6.19
N GLN A 61 -7.04 5.23 7.42
CA GLN A 61 -6.50 6.57 7.71
C GLN A 61 -5.20 6.84 6.94
N THR A 62 -4.30 5.85 6.83
CA THR A 62 -3.09 6.00 6.01
C THR A 62 -3.45 6.25 4.54
N ALA A 63 -4.41 5.50 4.00
CA ALA A 63 -4.91 5.69 2.65
C ALA A 63 -5.54 7.06 2.46
N THR A 64 -6.32 7.55 3.43
CA THR A 64 -6.92 8.90 3.44
C THR A 64 -5.86 10.01 3.37
N PHE A 65 -4.77 9.92 4.15
CA PHE A 65 -3.68 10.90 4.06
C PHE A 65 -2.99 10.86 2.70
N PHE A 66 -2.80 9.67 2.12
CA PHE A 66 -2.28 9.55 0.76
C PHE A 66 -3.27 10.14 -0.26
N ALA A 67 -4.56 9.89 -0.10
CA ALA A 67 -5.59 10.36 -1.02
C ALA A 67 -5.66 11.89 -1.04
N SER A 68 -5.61 12.53 0.14
CA SER A 68 -5.54 13.99 0.26
C SER A 68 -4.32 14.58 -0.46
N VAL A 69 -3.13 13.98 -0.31
CA VAL A 69 -1.91 14.47 -0.98
C VAL A 69 -1.91 14.19 -2.48
N LEU A 70 -2.48 13.07 -2.91
CA LEU A 70 -2.49 12.61 -4.29
C LEU A 70 -3.73 13.08 -5.07
N ASP A 71 -4.55 13.96 -4.48
CA ASP A 71 -5.79 14.49 -5.06
C ASP A 71 -6.77 13.37 -5.49
N TYR A 72 -6.80 12.26 -4.73
CA TYR A 72 -7.68 11.11 -4.95
C TYR A 72 -8.96 11.23 -4.10
N PRO A 73 -10.16 10.98 -4.65
CA PRO A 73 -11.40 11.06 -3.86
C PRO A 73 -11.44 9.99 -2.76
N GLU A 74 -11.62 10.39 -1.51
CA GLU A 74 -11.66 9.47 -0.37
C GLU A 74 -12.78 8.42 -0.51
N ASP A 75 -13.96 8.82 -1.00
CA ASP A 75 -15.10 7.93 -1.24
C ASP A 75 -14.85 6.89 -2.35
N SER A 76 -13.78 7.05 -3.13
CA SER A 76 -13.36 6.09 -4.16
C SER A 76 -12.37 5.05 -3.65
N ILE A 77 -11.90 5.16 -2.40
CA ILE A 77 -11.00 4.15 -1.80
C ILE A 77 -11.78 2.85 -1.69
N ARG A 78 -11.31 1.81 -2.37
CA ARG A 78 -11.87 0.47 -2.22
C ARG A 78 -11.37 -0.15 -0.93
N GLU A 79 -12.28 -0.46 -0.03
CA GLU A 79 -11.98 -1.26 1.15
C GLU A 79 -11.92 -2.75 0.79
N GLU A 80 -10.95 -3.46 1.36
CA GLU A 80 -10.76 -4.91 1.21
C GLU A 80 -10.45 -5.52 2.59
N GLU A 81 -11.43 -6.22 3.15
CA GLU A 81 -11.36 -6.75 4.53
C GLU A 81 -10.23 -7.77 4.68
N ASP A 82 -10.01 -8.61 3.67
CA ASP A 82 -9.01 -9.68 3.67
C ASP A 82 -7.57 -9.16 3.82
N LEU A 83 -7.31 -7.88 3.51
CA LEU A 83 -6.01 -7.26 3.75
C LEU A 83 -5.66 -7.15 5.26
N TYR A 84 -6.66 -7.21 6.16
CA TYR A 84 -6.43 -7.18 7.62
C TYR A 84 -5.84 -8.49 8.12
N ASP A 85 -6.46 -9.62 7.77
CA ASP A 85 -6.02 -10.96 8.20
C ASP A 85 -4.80 -11.43 7.40
N GLY A 86 -4.62 -10.87 6.20
CA GLY A 86 -3.50 -11.12 5.32
C GLY A 86 -3.89 -11.99 4.13
N LEU A 87 -3.28 -11.69 2.98
CA LEU A 87 -3.54 -12.38 1.72
C LEU A 87 -2.44 -13.38 1.41
N THR A 88 -2.82 -14.51 0.80
CA THR A 88 -1.85 -15.32 0.07
C THR A 88 -1.42 -14.57 -1.20
N THR A 89 -0.34 -15.04 -1.83
CA THR A 89 0.07 -14.50 -3.14
C THR A 89 -1.02 -14.67 -4.19
N THR A 90 -1.76 -15.78 -4.17
CA THR A 90 -2.86 -16.04 -5.11
C THR A 90 -4.01 -15.06 -4.89
N ASP A 91 -4.47 -14.91 -3.63
CA ASP A 91 -5.57 -13.99 -3.32
C ASP A 91 -5.22 -12.54 -3.69
N PHE A 92 -3.96 -12.15 -3.47
CA PHE A 92 -3.46 -10.84 -3.87
C PHE A 92 -3.50 -10.62 -5.39
N LEU A 93 -3.09 -11.62 -6.19
CA LEU A 93 -3.18 -11.53 -7.66
C LEU A 93 -4.64 -11.49 -8.14
N GLU A 94 -5.53 -12.28 -7.52
CA GLU A 94 -6.96 -12.24 -7.81
C GLU A 94 -7.60 -10.89 -7.46
N MET A 95 -7.14 -10.26 -6.38
CA MET A 95 -7.54 -8.89 -6.01
C MET A 95 -7.04 -7.88 -7.05
N LEU A 96 -5.77 -7.98 -7.46
CA LEU A 96 -5.19 -7.10 -8.49
C LEU A 96 -5.93 -7.23 -9.83
N ALA A 97 -6.28 -8.45 -10.25
CA ALA A 97 -7.02 -8.71 -11.49
C ALA A 97 -8.42 -8.06 -11.54
N LYS A 98 -8.96 -7.63 -10.39
CA LYS A 98 -10.24 -6.90 -10.29
C LYS A 98 -10.06 -5.37 -10.29
N THR A 99 -8.83 -4.88 -10.44
CA THR A 99 -8.52 -3.44 -10.53
C THR A 99 -9.00 -2.89 -11.88
N PRO A 100 -9.52 -1.65 -11.97
CA PRO A 100 -9.89 -1.04 -13.24
C PRO A 100 -8.73 -1.04 -14.24
N GLU A 101 -8.96 -1.56 -15.45
CA GLU A 101 -7.93 -1.73 -16.48
C GLU A 101 -7.38 -0.40 -17.01
N ASP A 102 -8.13 0.69 -16.88
CA ASP A 102 -7.74 2.05 -17.23
C ASP A 102 -6.77 2.68 -16.21
N SER A 103 -6.62 2.11 -15.02
CA SER A 103 -5.62 2.55 -14.05
C SER A 103 -4.24 2.00 -14.39
N ASP A 104 -3.22 2.83 -14.21
CA ASP A 104 -1.81 2.47 -14.44
C ASP A 104 -1.06 2.21 -13.14
N CYS A 105 -1.64 2.65 -12.01
CA CYS A 105 -1.06 2.54 -10.69
C CYS A 105 -2.12 2.14 -9.66
N VAL A 106 -1.84 1.09 -8.88
CA VAL A 106 -2.65 0.70 -7.72
C VAL A 106 -1.84 0.83 -6.44
N LEU A 107 -2.37 1.57 -5.47
CA LEU A 107 -1.82 1.69 -4.13
C LEU A 107 -2.60 0.75 -3.20
N VAL A 108 -1.89 -0.17 -2.55
CA VAL A 108 -2.47 -1.17 -1.63
C VAL A 108 -1.99 -0.91 -0.21
N PHE A 109 -2.91 -0.51 0.67
CA PHE A 109 -2.63 -0.16 2.06
C PHE A 109 -2.97 -1.32 2.99
N GLY A 110 -2.00 -1.79 3.79
CA GLY A 110 -2.21 -2.93 4.67
C GLY A 110 -1.18 -3.08 5.77
N HIS A 111 -1.00 -4.33 6.23
CA HIS A 111 -0.25 -4.63 7.46
C HIS A 111 0.96 -5.52 7.20
N ASN A 112 1.94 -5.45 8.10
CA ASN A 112 2.97 -6.48 8.17
C ASN A 112 2.47 -7.67 9.01
N PRO A 113 2.91 -8.90 8.70
CA PRO A 113 3.99 -9.23 7.77
C PRO A 113 3.59 -9.25 6.28
N THR A 114 2.29 -9.28 5.97
CA THR A 114 1.73 -9.44 4.62
C THR A 114 2.35 -8.52 3.58
N GLN A 115 2.40 -7.21 3.83
CA GLN A 115 2.97 -6.23 2.88
C GLN A 115 4.44 -6.53 2.53
N THR A 116 5.25 -6.92 3.53
CA THR A 116 6.65 -7.30 3.32
C THR A 116 6.75 -8.61 2.54
N ILE A 117 5.90 -9.59 2.86
CA ILE A 117 5.88 -10.90 2.18
C ILE A 117 5.44 -10.73 0.72
N LEU A 118 4.40 -9.93 0.44
CA LEU A 118 3.94 -9.67 -0.92
C LEU A 118 5.01 -8.95 -1.74
N ALA A 119 5.70 -7.97 -1.15
CA ALA A 119 6.82 -7.29 -1.81
C ALA A 119 7.91 -8.28 -2.21
N ASP A 120 8.32 -9.18 -1.31
CA ASP A 120 9.24 -10.28 -1.65
C ASP A 120 8.66 -11.17 -2.75
N ARG A 121 7.44 -11.67 -2.62
CA ARG A 121 6.87 -12.63 -3.57
C ARG A 121 6.69 -12.07 -4.98
N MET A 122 6.48 -10.76 -5.12
CA MET A 122 6.26 -10.10 -6.40
C MET A 122 7.56 -9.64 -7.07
N LEU A 123 8.57 -9.26 -6.29
CA LEU A 123 9.87 -8.84 -6.80
C LEU A 123 10.80 -10.04 -7.04
N ASN A 124 11.68 -9.91 -8.04
CA ASN A 124 12.79 -10.85 -8.23
C ASN A 124 13.63 -11.04 -6.96
N HIS A 125 13.87 -9.96 -6.20
CA HIS A 125 14.57 -9.99 -4.91
C HIS A 125 14.14 -8.80 -4.04
N PHE A 126 13.74 -9.06 -2.78
CA PHE A 126 13.48 -8.02 -1.78
C PHE A 126 13.87 -8.52 -0.37
N ASP A 127 15.00 -8.04 0.14
CA ASP A 127 15.60 -8.46 1.40
C ASP A 127 15.39 -7.45 2.54
N ARG A 128 14.26 -6.73 2.51
CA ARG A 128 13.97 -5.63 3.44
C ARG A 128 12.65 -5.84 4.14
N ILE A 129 12.48 -5.16 5.29
CA ILE A 129 11.20 -5.10 6.00
C ILE A 129 10.57 -3.74 5.75
N LEU A 130 9.28 -3.73 5.40
CA LEU A 130 8.52 -2.50 5.25
C LEU A 130 8.24 -1.86 6.63
N PRO A 131 8.81 -0.70 6.98
CA PRO A 131 8.50 0.01 8.22
C PRO A 131 7.10 0.66 8.13
N THR A 132 6.58 1.18 9.24
CA THR A 132 5.34 1.98 9.22
C THR A 132 5.46 3.15 8.26
N SER A 133 4.41 3.41 7.48
CA SER A 133 4.37 4.36 6.36
C SER A 133 5.40 4.05 5.25
N GLY A 134 6.02 2.87 5.24
CA GLY A 134 6.91 2.45 4.16
C GLY A 134 6.11 2.11 2.90
N ALA A 135 6.59 2.56 1.75
CA ALA A 135 6.02 2.30 0.43
C ALA A 135 7.07 1.61 -0.45
N VAL A 136 6.69 0.50 -1.08
CA VAL A 136 7.49 -0.18 -2.12
C VAL A 136 6.68 -0.25 -3.40
N ALA A 137 7.23 0.28 -4.47
CA ALA A 137 6.63 0.24 -5.80
C ALA A 137 7.30 -0.81 -6.67
N ILE A 138 6.45 -1.59 -7.32
CA ILE A 138 6.81 -2.74 -8.14
C ILE A 138 6.25 -2.48 -9.53
N ARG A 139 7.14 -2.40 -10.52
CA ARG A 139 6.79 -2.21 -11.92
C ARG A 139 6.65 -3.56 -12.60
N PHE A 140 5.59 -3.72 -13.37
CA PHE A 140 5.33 -4.90 -14.19
C PHE A 140 5.19 -4.50 -15.66
N GLU A 141 5.94 -5.17 -16.53
CA GLU A 141 5.89 -5.01 -17.99
C GLU A 141 4.73 -5.82 -18.61
N VAL A 142 3.52 -5.55 -18.13
CA VAL A 142 2.27 -6.19 -18.58
C VAL A 142 1.26 -5.14 -19.05
N GLN A 143 0.24 -5.58 -19.80
CA GLN A 143 -0.84 -4.72 -20.30
C GLN A 143 -2.09 -4.77 -19.42
N ALA A 144 -2.43 -5.93 -18.87
CA ALA A 144 -3.56 -6.09 -17.95
C ALA A 144 -3.10 -6.45 -16.53
N TRP A 145 -3.91 -6.12 -15.52
CA TRP A 145 -3.60 -6.49 -14.13
C TRP A 145 -3.61 -8.01 -13.91
N ALA A 146 -4.45 -8.72 -14.65
CA ALA A 146 -4.57 -10.18 -14.63
C ALA A 146 -3.33 -10.91 -15.18
N ASP A 147 -2.47 -10.23 -15.92
CA ASP A 147 -1.25 -10.81 -16.50
C ASP A 147 -0.05 -10.77 -15.52
N ILE A 148 -0.24 -10.21 -14.31
CA ILE A 148 0.84 -10.13 -13.31
C ILE A 148 1.14 -11.53 -12.77
N GLU A 149 2.40 -11.94 -12.89
CA GLU A 149 2.91 -13.19 -12.34
C GLU A 149 3.81 -12.96 -11.11
N PRO A 150 3.86 -13.91 -10.15
CA PRO A 150 4.83 -13.85 -9.06
C PRO A 150 6.27 -13.72 -9.57
N ARG A 151 7.13 -13.02 -8.82
CA ARG A 151 8.55 -12.80 -9.14
C ARG A 151 8.82 -12.14 -10.50
N SER A 152 7.82 -11.62 -11.21
CA SER A 152 8.04 -10.93 -12.49
C SER A 152 8.28 -9.42 -12.36
N GLY A 153 8.06 -8.86 -11.16
CA GLY A 153 8.16 -7.42 -10.92
C GLY A 153 9.58 -6.91 -10.74
N GLU A 154 9.79 -5.66 -11.14
CA GLU A 154 11.02 -4.89 -10.90
C GLU A 154 10.81 -3.83 -9.83
N LEU A 155 11.82 -3.61 -8.99
CA LEU A 155 11.75 -2.59 -7.96
C LEU A 155 11.83 -1.20 -8.61
N ALA A 156 10.73 -0.45 -8.57
CA ALA A 156 10.69 0.93 -9.05
C ALA A 156 11.23 1.89 -7.98
N PHE A 157 10.73 1.78 -6.75
CA PHE A 157 11.27 2.50 -5.60
C PHE A 157 10.92 1.82 -4.27
N TYR A 158 11.70 2.15 -3.24
CA TYR A 158 11.38 1.83 -1.86
C TYR A 158 11.66 3.06 -1.00
N LYS A 159 10.61 3.64 -0.39
CA LYS A 159 10.66 4.87 0.38
C LYS A 159 10.07 4.66 1.77
N TYR A 160 10.67 5.29 2.78
CA TYR A 160 10.18 5.22 4.16
C TYR A 160 10.59 6.46 4.96
N PRO A 161 9.88 6.81 6.05
CA PRO A 161 9.98 8.14 6.66
C PRO A 161 11.39 8.55 7.09
N LYS A 162 12.19 7.62 7.61
CA LYS A 162 13.57 7.90 8.06
C LYS A 162 14.51 8.35 6.94
N MET A 163 14.15 8.22 5.67
CA MET A 163 14.94 8.74 4.55
C MET A 163 14.84 10.26 4.39
N PHE A 164 13.84 10.89 5.01
CA PHE A 164 13.47 12.29 4.79
C PHE A 164 13.46 13.11 6.08
N ARG A 165 14.26 12.67 7.07
CA ARG A 165 14.42 13.31 8.38
C ARG A 165 15.78 13.97 8.49
#